data_AF-A0A2K0TN21-F1
#
_entry.id   AF-A0A2K0TN21-F1
#
_cell.length_a   1.000
_cell.length_b   1.000
_cell.length_c   1.000
_cell.angle_alpha   90.00
_cell.angle_beta   90.00
_cell.angle_gamma   90.00
#
_symmetry.space_group_name_H-M   'P 1'
#
loop_
_entity.id
_entity.type
_entity.pdbx_description
1 polymer ?
#
loop_
_entity_poly.entity_id
_entity_poly.type
_entity_poly.pdbx_seq_one_letter_code
_entity_poly.pdbx_strand_id
1 'polypeptide(L)'
;MRVLDVSTGQCIAELGICGLANRMELESAGSSVLVTTNVGTFTLDPPTFPEPKTIGLGLSNDGEWITWDSHNLVWLPPTFRISASDIDVAASLIALGTRFGRLLLIGIDSSKIPPLSQD
;
A
#
# COMPACT_ATOMS: atom_id res chain seq x y z
N MET A 1 5.30 5.54 -7.90
CA MET A 1 6.57 4.78 -7.88
C MET A 1 6.93 4.36 -9.30
N ARG A 2 8.20 4.26 -9.67
CA ARG A 2 8.62 3.84 -11.02
C ARG A 2 9.52 2.62 -10.94
N VAL A 3 9.29 1.66 -11.81
CA VAL A 3 10.17 0.50 -12.00
C VAL A 3 11.05 0.78 -13.20
N LEU A 4 12.36 0.58 -13.03
CA LEU A 4 13.38 0.86 -14.04
C LEU A 4 14.09 -0.43 -14.42
N ASP A 5 14.32 -0.62 -15.71
CA ASP A 5 15.25 -1.62 -16.19
C ASP A 5 16.68 -1.12 -15.95
N VAL A 6 17.47 -1.86 -15.17
CA VAL A 6 18.83 -1.46 -14.78
C VAL A 6 19.79 -1.45 -15.97
N SER A 7 19.57 -2.30 -16.97
CA SER A 7 20.46 -2.43 -18.13
C SER A 7 20.29 -1.32 -19.15
N THR A 8 19.06 -0.82 -19.31
CA THR A 8 18.70 0.22 -20.31
C THR A 8 18.43 1.58 -19.68
N GLY A 9 18.21 1.65 -18.36
CA GLY A 9 17.76 2.84 -17.65
C GLY A 9 16.33 3.26 -17.99
N GLN A 10 15.59 2.46 -18.77
CA GLN A 10 14.24 2.79 -19.20
C GLN A 10 13.23 2.52 -18.08
N CYS A 11 12.19 3.34 -18.03
CA CYS A 11 11.05 3.12 -17.15
C CYS A 11 10.13 2.09 -17.78
N ILE A 12 9.96 0.96 -17.09
CA ILE A 12 9.16 -0.17 -17.57
C ILE A 12 7.78 -0.23 -16.91
N ALA A 13 7.59 0.45 -15.78
CA ALA A 13 6.28 0.59 -15.15
C ALA A 13 6.19 1.85 -14.29
N GLU A 14 4.98 2.42 -14.20
CA GLU A 14 4.64 3.45 -13.24
C GLU A 14 3.46 2.97 -12.40
N LEU A 15 3.69 2.96 -11.09
CA LEU A 15 2.79 2.42 -10.10
C LEU A 15 2.17 3.61 -9.38
N GLY A 16 0.88 3.84 -9.65
CA GLY A 16 0.08 4.84 -8.95
C GLY A 16 -0.05 4.41 -7.51
N ILE A 17 0.61 5.14 -6.60
CA ILE A 17 0.54 4.90 -5.16
C ILE A 17 0.13 6.23 -4.54
N CYS A 18 -0.87 6.23 -3.66
CA CYS A 18 -1.32 7.45 -3.02
C CYS A 18 -0.25 8.01 -2.08
N GLY A 19 -0.12 9.34 -2.02
CA GLY A 19 0.73 10.01 -1.04
C GLY A 19 2.24 9.83 -1.23
N LEU A 20 2.99 10.10 -0.16
CA LEU A 20 4.45 9.98 -0.13
C LEU A 20 4.82 8.59 0.42
N ALA A 21 5.18 7.67 -0.48
CA ALA A 21 5.73 6.36 -0.15
C ALA A 21 7.17 6.50 0.38
N ASN A 22 7.33 7.01 1.60
CA ASN A 22 8.64 7.37 2.19
C ASN A 22 9.36 6.19 2.83
N ARG A 23 8.63 5.12 3.16
CA ARG A 23 9.19 3.82 3.56
C ARG A 23 9.02 2.87 2.39
N MET A 24 10.08 2.15 2.05
CA MET A 24 10.04 1.12 1.02
C MET A 24 10.95 -0.02 1.40
N GLU A 25 10.38 -1.21 1.46
CA GLU A 25 11.09 -2.47 1.71
C GLU A 25 10.72 -3.45 0.62
N LEU A 26 11.71 -4.14 0.08
CA LEU A 26 11.53 -5.11 -1.00
C LEU A 26 11.85 -6.50 -0.48
N GLU A 27 10.94 -7.44 -0.70
CA GLU A 27 11.10 -8.84 -0.35
C GLU A 27 10.81 -9.71 -1.57
N SER A 28 11.61 -10.77 -1.75
CA SER A 28 11.39 -11.75 -2.80
C SER A 28 10.39 -12.80 -2.31
N ALA A 29 9.27 -12.95 -3.01
CA ALA A 29 8.24 -13.95 -2.74
C ALA A 29 8.08 -14.87 -3.96
N GLY A 30 9.01 -15.82 -4.11
CA GLY A 30 9.04 -16.71 -5.27
C GLY A 30 9.35 -15.96 -6.57
N SER A 31 8.42 -15.98 -7.53
CA SER A 31 8.52 -15.22 -8.78
C SER A 31 8.10 -13.75 -8.64
N SER A 32 7.45 -13.40 -7.55
CA SER A 32 6.92 -12.06 -7.30
C SER A 32 7.81 -11.29 -6.33
N VAL A 33 7.72 -9.96 -6.38
CA VAL A 33 8.40 -9.06 -5.46
C VAL A 33 7.35 -8.36 -4.62
N LEU A 34 7.44 -8.48 -3.31
CA LEU A 34 6.64 -7.72 -2.36
C LEU A 34 7.32 -6.38 -2.12
N VAL A 35 6.55 -5.30 -2.25
CA VAL A 35 6.99 -3.95 -1.94
C VAL A 35 6.14 -3.43 -0.80
N THR A 36 6.71 -3.39 0.40
CA THR A 36 6.07 -2.85 1.60
C THR A 36 6.36 -1.37 1.71
N THR A 37 5.30 -0.57 1.84
CA THR A 37 5.37 0.88 1.99
C THR A 37 4.53 1.35 3.17
N ASN A 38 4.63 2.64 3.50
CA ASN A 38 3.79 3.28 4.53
C ASN A 38 2.32 3.48 4.10
N VAL A 39 1.92 3.01 2.92
CA VAL A 39 0.53 3.03 2.44
C VAL A 39 -0.01 1.62 2.15
N GLY A 40 0.77 0.58 2.40
CA GLY A 40 0.40 -0.81 2.17
C GLY A 40 1.53 -1.63 1.54
N THR A 41 1.28 -2.94 1.42
CA THR A 41 2.16 -3.88 0.73
C THR A 41 1.59 -4.21 -0.64
N PHE A 42 2.44 -4.18 -1.66
CA PHE A 42 2.06 -4.44 -3.04
C PHE A 42 2.80 -5.65 -3.60
N THR A 43 2.14 -6.45 -4.41
CA THR A 43 2.76 -7.50 -5.21
C THR A 43 3.14 -6.97 -6.59
N LEU A 44 4.37 -7.26 -7.03
CA LEU A 44 4.84 -7.05 -8.39
C LEU A 44 5.19 -8.41 -9.00
N ASP A 45 4.75 -8.66 -10.24
CA ASP A 45 4.89 -9.97 -10.90
C ASP A 45 5.75 -9.90 -12.18
N PRO A 46 7.08 -9.70 -12.08
CA PRO A 46 7.96 -9.64 -13.25
C PRO A 46 7.79 -10.87 -14.17
N PRO A 47 7.88 -10.71 -15.50
CA PRO A 47 8.22 -9.49 -16.24
C PRO A 47 7.04 -8.55 -16.50
N THR A 48 5.83 -8.95 -16.13
CA THR A 48 4.62 -8.15 -16.30
C THR A 48 4.44 -7.20 -15.11
N PHE A 49 4.15 -5.92 -15.38
CA PHE A 49 3.85 -4.97 -14.32
C PHE A 49 2.39 -4.52 -14.46
N PRO A 50 1.42 -5.40 -14.15
CA PRO A 50 0.02 -4.98 -14.07
C PRO A 50 -0.13 -3.91 -12.98
N GLU A 51 -1.33 -3.32 -12.89
CA GLU A 51 -1.61 -2.39 -11.79
C GLU A 51 -1.25 -3.05 -10.45
N PRO A 52 -0.51 -2.33 -9.59
CA PRO A 52 -0.02 -2.88 -8.33
C PRO A 52 -1.22 -3.28 -7.49
N LYS A 53 -1.28 -4.56 -7.14
CA LYS A 53 -2.31 -5.07 -6.23
C LYS A 53 -1.80 -4.91 -4.81
N THR A 54 -2.54 -4.15 -4.01
CA THR A 54 -2.37 -4.13 -2.57
C THR A 54 -2.79 -5.48 -2.02
N ILE A 55 -1.93 -6.12 -1.22
CA ILE A 55 -2.23 -7.34 -0.47
C ILE A 55 -2.44 -6.99 1.00
N GLY A 56 -3.44 -7.62 1.61
CA GLY A 56 -3.89 -7.28 2.95
C GLY A 56 -4.25 -5.80 3.05
N LEU A 57 -3.82 -5.16 4.13
CA LEU A 57 -4.12 -3.76 4.42
C LEU A 57 -3.39 -2.77 3.50
N GLY A 58 -4.10 -1.76 3.03
CA GLY A 58 -3.47 -0.59 2.44
C GLY A 58 -4.44 0.54 2.14
N LEU A 59 -4.01 1.46 1.27
CA LEU A 59 -4.79 2.59 0.79
C LEU A 59 -5.00 2.49 -0.71
N SER A 60 -6.14 2.96 -1.19
CA SER A 60 -6.42 3.08 -2.62
C SER A 60 -5.50 4.10 -3.28
N ASN A 61 -5.32 4.00 -4.60
CA ASN A 61 -4.42 4.89 -5.37
C ASN A 61 -4.78 6.38 -5.26
N ASP A 62 -6.05 6.71 -5.04
CA ASP A 62 -6.55 8.06 -4.81
C ASP A 62 -6.46 8.53 -3.34
N GLY A 63 -6.09 7.63 -2.42
CA GLY A 63 -6.01 7.88 -0.99
C GLY A 63 -7.37 8.13 -0.33
N GLU A 64 -8.47 7.78 -0.99
CA GLU A 64 -9.84 7.98 -0.48
C GLU A 64 -10.37 6.78 0.29
N TRP A 65 -9.74 5.61 0.18
CA TRP A 65 -10.19 4.37 0.80
C TRP A 65 -9.07 3.67 1.56
N ILE A 66 -9.44 3.10 2.70
CA ILE A 66 -8.71 1.97 3.28
C ILE A 66 -9.18 0.72 2.55
N THR A 67 -8.23 -0.08 2.09
CA THR A 67 -8.47 -1.27 1.27
C THR A 67 -7.98 -2.54 1.96
N TRP A 68 -8.62 -3.66 1.64
CA TRP A 68 -8.13 -5.01 1.92
C TRP A 68 -8.03 -5.78 0.60
N ASP A 69 -6.86 -6.32 0.26
CA ASP A 69 -6.64 -7.02 -1.02
C ASP A 69 -7.14 -6.21 -2.23
N SER A 70 -6.84 -4.91 -2.27
CA SER A 70 -7.31 -3.94 -3.27
C SER A 70 -8.83 -3.69 -3.31
N HIS A 71 -9.61 -4.24 -2.38
CA HIS A 71 -11.04 -3.97 -2.24
C HIS A 71 -11.30 -2.85 -1.25
N ASN A 72 -12.13 -1.88 -1.63
CA ASN A 72 -12.52 -0.75 -0.79
C ASN A 72 -13.31 -1.23 0.45
N LEU A 73 -12.81 -0.93 1.65
CA LEU A 73 -13.46 -1.26 2.91
C LEU A 73 -14.08 -0.04 3.58
N VAL A 74 -13.25 0.98 3.83
CA VAL A 74 -13.67 2.16 4.60
C VAL A 74 -13.33 3.40 3.81
N TRP A 75 -14.35 4.20 3.53
CA TRP A 75 -14.18 5.49 2.90
C TRP A 75 -13.63 6.52 3.88
N LEU A 76 -12.64 7.29 3.45
CA LEU A 76 -12.02 8.36 4.22
C LEU A 76 -12.67 9.71 3.86
N PRO A 77 -13.30 10.40 4.84
CA PRO A 77 -13.81 11.74 4.62
C PRO A 77 -12.72 12.70 4.15
N PRO A 78 -13.03 13.71 3.32
CA PRO A 78 -12.05 14.66 2.78
C PRO A 78 -11.12 15.30 3.81
N THR A 79 -11.60 15.49 5.04
CA THR A 79 -10.83 16.03 6.16
C THR A 79 -9.70 15.12 6.65
N PHE A 80 -9.81 13.82 6.39
CA PHE A 80 -8.83 12.79 6.75
C PHE A 80 -8.03 12.29 5.54
N ARG A 81 -8.24 12.87 4.36
CA ARG A 81 -7.43 12.54 3.18
C ARG A 81 -5.97 12.91 3.45
N ILE A 82 -5.14 11.92 3.20
CA ILE A 82 -3.79 11.78 3.69
C ILE A 82 -2.83 12.85 3.18
N SER A 83 -1.95 13.28 4.07
CA SER A 83 -0.70 13.98 3.74
C SER A 83 0.51 13.17 4.18
N ALA A 84 0.33 12.30 5.18
CA ALA A 84 1.23 11.24 5.55
C ALA A 84 0.39 10.03 5.99
N SER A 85 0.96 8.84 5.86
CA SER A 85 0.40 7.61 6.41
C SER A 85 1.52 6.73 6.94
N ASP A 86 1.17 5.82 7.84
CA ASP A 86 2.00 4.68 8.21
C ASP A 86 1.08 3.50 8.50
N ILE A 87 1.37 2.36 7.89
CA ILE A 87 0.56 1.15 8.02
C ILE A 87 1.46 0.05 8.56
N ASP A 88 1.15 -0.41 9.75
CA ASP A 88 1.81 -1.56 10.37
C ASP A 88 0.85 -2.75 10.29
N VAL A 89 1.12 -3.63 9.32
CA VAL A 89 0.34 -4.85 9.12
C VAL A 89 0.49 -5.80 10.32
N ALA A 90 1.69 -5.86 10.92
CA ALA A 90 1.96 -6.73 12.07
C ALA A 90 1.22 -6.25 13.32
N ALA A 91 1.19 -4.93 13.55
CA ALA A 91 0.43 -4.33 14.64
C ALA A 91 -1.06 -4.14 14.34
N SER A 92 -1.51 -4.46 13.11
CA SER A 92 -2.89 -4.23 12.65
C SER A 92 -3.34 -2.78 12.90
N LEU A 93 -2.46 -1.82 12.61
CA LEU A 93 -2.66 -0.41 12.92
C LEU A 93 -2.44 0.45 11.67
N ILE A 94 -3.36 1.39 11.45
CA ILE A 94 -3.23 2.44 10.43
C ILE A 94 -3.11 3.79 11.14
N ALA A 95 -2.08 4.54 10.81
CA ALA A 95 -1.90 5.93 11.20
C ALA A 95 -2.03 6.84 9.97
N LEU A 96 -2.95 7.80 10.01
CA LEU A 96 -3.19 8.77 8.94
C LEU A 96 -2.96 10.19 9.45
N GLY A 97 -1.94 10.85 8.92
CA GLY A 97 -1.62 12.24 9.16
C GLY A 97 -2.27 13.16 8.13
N THR A 98 -2.93 14.21 8.59
CA THR A 98 -3.56 15.23 7.74
C THR A 98 -2.67 16.48 7.65
N ARG A 99 -2.77 17.24 6.56
CA ARG A 99 -2.10 18.55 6.41
C ARG A 99 -2.43 19.58 7.50
N PHE A 100 -3.50 19.33 8.27
CA PHE A 100 -3.95 20.20 9.34
C PHE A 100 -3.38 19.80 10.72
N GLY A 101 -2.39 18.90 10.76
CA GLY A 101 -1.77 18.44 12.01
C GLY A 101 -2.66 17.53 12.85
N ARG A 102 -3.69 16.92 12.25
CA ARG A 102 -4.53 15.90 12.91
C ARG A 102 -4.02 14.51 12.56
N LEU A 103 -4.04 13.63 13.56
CA LEU A 103 -3.72 12.21 13.44
C LEU A 103 -5.00 11.39 13.64
N LEU A 104 -5.26 10.48 12.72
CA LEU A 104 -6.28 9.44 12.85
C LEU A 104 -5.57 8.10 13.03
N LEU A 105 -5.88 7.40 14.12
CA LEU A 105 -5.40 6.05 14.40
C LEU A 105 -6.57 5.08 14.28
N ILE A 106 -6.39 4.02 13.50
CA ILE A 106 -7.39 2.97 13.30
C ILE A 106 -6.72 1.65 13.64
N GLY A 107 -7.15 1.06 14.75
CA GLY A 107 -6.78 -0.30 15.13
C GLY A 107 -7.74 -1.29 14.46
N ILE A 108 -7.18 -2.37 13.95
CA ILE A 108 -7.94 -3.49 13.36
C ILE A 108 -7.80 -4.68 14.29
N ASP A 109 -8.93 -5.33 14.55
CA ASP A 109 -8.96 -6.58 15.30
C ASP A 109 -8.33 -7.68 14.43
N SER A 110 -7.10 -8.07 14.78
CA SER A 110 -6.35 -9.11 14.07
C SER A 110 -7.05 -10.47 14.08
N SER A 111 -7.98 -10.72 15.01
CA SER A 111 -8.79 -11.96 15.01
C SER A 111 -9.86 -11.98 13.92
N LYS A 112 -10.16 -10.83 13.29
CA LYS A 112 -11.13 -10.68 12.21
C LYS A 112 -10.46 -10.56 10.83
N ILE A 113 -9.14 -10.51 10.81
CA ILE A 113 -8.37 -10.43 9.57
C ILE A 113 -8.37 -11.82 8.91
N PRO A 114 -8.85 -11.94 7.65
CA PRO A 114 -8.72 -13.20 6.92
C PRO A 114 -7.24 -13.50 6.68
N PRO A 115 -6.84 -14.79 6.66
CA PRO A 115 -5.49 -15.14 6.27
C PRO A 115 -5.20 -14.61 4.86
N LEU A 116 -3.98 -14.12 4.63
CA LEU A 116 -3.51 -13.74 3.30
C LEU A 116 -3.82 -14.89 2.32
N SER A 117 -4.52 -14.59 1.23
CA SER A 117 -4.84 -15.57 0.21
C SER A 117 -3.54 -16.18 -0.34
N GLN A 118 -3.32 -17.47 -0.08
CA GLN A 118 -2.30 -18.26 -0.75
C GLN A 118 -2.90 -18.73 -2.07
N ASP A 119 -2.73 -17.95 -3.13
CA ASP A 119 -2.90 -18.42 -4.50
C ASP A 119 -1.54 -18.87 -5.05
#